data_AF-A0A2R6F974-F1
#
_entry.id   AF-A0A2R6F974-F1
#
_cell.length_a   1.000
_cell.length_b   1.000
_cell.length_c   1.000
_cell.angle_alpha   90.00
_cell.angle_beta   90.00
_cell.angle_gamma   90.00
#
_symmetry.space_group_name_H-M   'P 1'
#
loop_
_entity.id
_entity.type
_entity.pdbx_description
1 polymer ?
#
loop_
_entity_poly.entity_id
_entity_poly.type
_entity_poly.pdbx_seq_one_letter_code
_entity_poly.pdbx_strand_id
1 'polypeptide(L)'
;MSSPTGTDDGAEAPEGGAIVYDLASGCTADDVDVGSRYRATVNGVVDYGVFVDLSDAVSGLVHDSNLVGSYQEGDQLVVEL
;
A
#
# COMPACT_ATOMS: atom_id res chain seq x y z
N MET A 1 -14.71 26.65 -27.30
CA MET A 1 -14.18 27.08 -25.98
C MET A 1 -14.46 25.96 -25.01
N SER A 2 -13.39 25.34 -24.49
CA SER A 2 -13.24 24.63 -23.20
C SER A 2 -14.38 23.70 -22.74
N SER A 3 -14.18 22.43 -22.41
CA SER A 3 -13.05 21.83 -21.69
C SER A 3 -12.98 20.31 -21.95
N PRO A 4 -11.80 19.67 -21.96
CA PRO A 4 -11.71 18.24 -21.74
C PRO A 4 -11.84 17.98 -20.22
N THR A 5 -12.93 17.37 -19.80
CA THR A 5 -12.98 16.63 -18.52
C THR A 5 -12.10 15.41 -18.74
N GLY A 6 -10.97 15.24 -18.07
CA GLY A 6 -10.82 15.22 -16.61
C GLY A 6 -10.64 13.75 -16.28
N THR A 7 -9.39 13.36 -16.04
CA THR A 7 -8.89 12.07 -15.56
C THR A 7 -9.97 11.09 -15.10
N ASP A 8 -10.12 10.01 -15.87
CA ASP A 8 -10.86 8.81 -15.50
C ASP A 8 -9.82 7.77 -15.04
N ASP A 9 -9.16 8.03 -13.92
CA ASP A 9 -8.47 7.01 -13.12
C ASP A 9 -9.46 6.52 -12.05
N GLY A 10 -10.64 6.08 -12.52
CA GLY A 10 -11.64 5.43 -11.70
C GLY A 10 -11.30 3.96 -11.55
N ALA A 11 -10.42 3.62 -10.62
CA ALA A 11 -10.38 2.25 -10.10
C ALA A 11 -11.71 2.02 -9.37
N GLU A 12 -12.70 1.46 -10.08
CA GLU A 12 -13.98 1.07 -9.51
C GLU A 12 -13.76 0.07 -8.37
N ALA A 13 -13.95 0.53 -7.14
CA ALA A 13 -13.96 -0.33 -5.96
C ALA A 13 -15.20 -1.25 -6.02
N PRO A 14 -15.05 -2.58 -6.09
CA PRO A 14 -16.17 -3.50 -6.05
C PRO A 14 -16.68 -3.64 -4.62
N GLU A 15 -18.00 -3.73 -4.50
CA GLU A 15 -18.70 -3.91 -3.23
C GLU A 15 -18.36 -5.29 -2.62
N GLY A 16 -17.53 -5.28 -1.57
CA GLY A 16 -17.35 -6.43 -0.68
C GLY A 16 -16.09 -7.28 -0.86
N GLY A 17 -15.11 -6.86 -1.65
CA GLY A 17 -13.79 -7.50 -1.73
C GLY A 17 -12.69 -6.55 -1.25
N ALA A 18 -11.79 -7.02 -0.38
CA ALA A 18 -10.57 -6.28 -0.07
C ALA A 18 -9.73 -6.17 -1.35
N ILE A 19 -9.87 -5.08 -2.10
CA ILE A 19 -9.01 -4.78 -3.25
C ILE A 19 -7.63 -4.54 -2.69
N VAL A 20 -6.73 -5.47 -2.97
CA VAL A 20 -5.30 -5.29 -2.76
C VAL A 20 -4.75 -4.78 -4.07
N TYR A 21 -4.33 -3.52 -4.09
CA TYR A 21 -3.73 -2.90 -5.27
C TYR A 21 -2.29 -3.42 -5.44
N ASP A 22 -1.98 -3.93 -6.63
CA ASP A 22 -0.62 -4.24 -7.05
C ASP A 22 -0.03 -2.97 -7.67
N LEU A 23 0.88 -2.32 -6.94
CA LEU A 23 1.60 -1.16 -7.47
C LEU A 23 2.50 -1.63 -8.61
N ALA A 24 2.20 -1.20 -9.83
CA ALA A 24 3.11 -1.40 -10.95
C ALA A 24 4.46 -0.73 -10.65
N SER A 25 5.54 -1.29 -11.20
CA SER A 25 6.95 -0.96 -10.91
C SER A 25 7.37 0.50 -11.14
N GLY A 26 6.46 1.37 -11.59
CA GLY A 26 6.68 2.78 -11.86
C GLY A 26 5.83 3.75 -11.04
N CYS A 27 4.95 3.26 -10.15
CA CYS A 27 4.13 4.11 -9.29
C CYS A 27 4.97 4.70 -8.15
N THR A 28 4.95 6.02 -8.03
CA THR A 28 5.65 6.77 -6.99
C THR A 28 4.77 7.01 -5.78
N ALA A 29 5.32 7.52 -4.67
CA ALA A 29 4.56 7.84 -3.45
C ALA A 29 3.36 8.80 -3.69
N ASP A 30 3.34 9.52 -4.81
CA ASP A 30 2.25 10.41 -5.23
C ASP A 30 1.07 9.65 -5.87
N ASP A 31 1.33 8.46 -6.43
CA ASP A 31 0.32 7.58 -7.05
C ASP A 31 -0.38 6.67 -6.04
N VAL A 32 -0.01 6.78 -4.76
CA VAL A 32 -0.50 5.92 -3.69
C VAL A 32 -1.60 6.67 -2.94
N ASP A 33 -2.80 6.10 -2.94
CA ASP A 33 -4.00 6.75 -2.41
C ASP A 33 -4.19 6.39 -0.93
N VAL A 34 -4.37 7.43 -0.09
CA VAL A 34 -4.58 7.28 1.34
C VAL A 34 -5.95 6.65 1.60
N GLY A 35 -5.98 5.55 2.35
CA GLY A 35 -7.15 4.69 2.55
C GLY A 35 -7.22 3.49 1.60
N SER A 36 -6.31 3.39 0.64
CA SER A 36 -6.16 2.21 -0.21
C SER A 36 -5.22 1.17 0.41
N ARG A 37 -5.50 -0.11 0.13
CA ARG A 37 -4.76 -1.25 0.66
C ARG A 37 -3.77 -1.80 -0.35
N TYR A 38 -2.51 -1.85 0.05
CA TYR A 38 -1.40 -2.29 -0.79
C TYR A 38 -0.75 -3.53 -0.21
N ARG A 39 -0.28 -4.40 -1.10
CA ARG A 39 0.51 -5.57 -0.69
C ARG A 39 1.93 -5.12 -0.40
N ALA A 40 2.39 -5.33 0.82
CA ALA A 40 3.76 -5.05 1.21
C ALA A 40 4.43 -6.33 1.71
N THR A 41 5.74 -6.43 1.49
CA THR A 41 6.55 -7.54 2.00
C THR A 41 7.36 -7.06 3.19
N VAL A 42 7.34 -7.80 4.29
CA VAL A 42 8.15 -7.49 5.47
C VAL A 42 9.62 -7.65 5.11
N ASN A 43 10.34 -6.54 5.12
CA ASN A 43 11.78 -6.53 4.94
C ASN A 43 12.52 -6.72 6.27
N GLY A 44 11.99 -6.12 7.34
CA GLY A 44 12.64 -6.15 8.65
C GLY A 44 11.66 -5.98 9.80
N VAL A 45 11.87 -6.71 10.90
CA VAL A 45 11.06 -6.57 12.14
C VAL A 45 11.96 -6.02 13.25
N VAL A 46 11.53 -4.95 13.90
CA VAL A 46 12.23 -4.31 15.03
C VAL A 46 11.29 -4.13 16.23
N ASP A 47 11.84 -3.88 17.43
CA ASP A 47 11.02 -3.82 18.65
C ASP A 47 9.96 -2.71 18.66
N TYR A 48 10.15 -1.64 17.87
CA TYR A 48 9.23 -0.50 17.81
C TYR A 48 8.37 -0.47 16.53
N GLY A 49 8.52 -1.45 15.63
CA GLY A 49 7.80 -1.47 14.36
C GLY A 49 8.33 -2.48 13.35
N VAL A 50 7.77 -2.44 12.15
CA VAL A 50 8.11 -3.36 11.06
C VAL A 50 8.32 -2.56 9.78
N PHE A 51 9.45 -2.81 9.11
CA PHE A 51 9.77 -2.30 7.79
C PHE A 51 9.14 -3.19 6.74
N VAL A 52 8.40 -2.57 5.83
CA VAL A 52 7.68 -3.23 4.75
C VAL A 52 7.98 -2.53 3.44
N ASP A 53 8.19 -3.29 2.36
CA ASP A 53 8.36 -2.74 1.02
C ASP A 53 7.08 -2.97 0.22
N LEU A 54 6.50 -1.88 -0.28
CA LEU A 54 5.33 -1.91 -1.15
C LEU A 54 5.76 -2.08 -2.62
N SER A 55 6.87 -1.45 -3.01
CA SER A 55 7.46 -1.55 -4.35
C SER A 55 8.95 -1.22 -4.33
N ASP A 56 9.64 -1.35 -5.48
CA ASP A 56 11.08 -1.04 -5.62
C ASP A 56 11.44 0.41 -5.24
N ALA A 57 10.45 1.33 -5.34
CA ALA A 57 10.62 2.74 -5.03
C ALA A 57 9.90 3.19 -3.75
N VAL A 58 9.00 2.36 -3.20
CA VAL A 58 8.14 2.72 -2.07
C VAL A 58 8.33 1.72 -0.93
N SER A 59 8.96 2.22 0.14
CA SER A 59 9.15 1.52 1.41
C SER A 59 8.36 2.21 2.51
N GLY A 60 7.77 1.43 3.41
CA GLY A 60 6.98 1.89 4.55
C GLY A 60 7.52 1.35 5.88
N LEU A 61 7.26 2.10 6.95
CA LEU A 61 7.47 1.64 8.32
C LEU A 61 6.14 1.64 9.06
N VAL A 62 5.76 0.49 9.58
CA VAL A 62 4.55 0.31 10.37
C VAL A 62 4.95 0.32 11.85
N HIS A 63 4.34 1.20 12.64
CA HIS A 63 4.54 1.21 14.09
C HIS A 63 3.93 -0.04 14.75
N ASP A 64 4.58 -0.55 15.79
CA ASP A 64 4.10 -1.71 16.58
C ASP A 64 2.64 -1.54 17.05
N SER A 65 2.25 -0.32 17.38
CA SER A 65 0.90 0.00 17.86
C SER A 65 -0.19 -0.21 16.79
N ASN A 66 0.16 -0.18 15.51
CA ASN A 66 -0.77 -0.43 14.39
C ASN A 66 -0.72 -1.88 13.91
N LEU A 67 0.22 -2.67 14.39
CA LEU A 67 0.39 -4.06 14.01
C LEU A 67 -0.55 -4.95 14.86
N VAL A 68 -1.57 -5.54 14.23
CA VAL A 68 -2.46 -6.55 14.85
C VAL A 68 -2.13 -8.00 14.42
N GLY A 69 -1.44 -8.78 15.27
CA GLY A 69 -1.08 -10.17 14.96
C GLY A 69 0.41 -10.52 15.13
N SER A 70 0.89 -11.48 14.32
CA SER A 70 2.27 -11.96 14.30
C SER A 70 2.82 -11.87 12.89
N TYR A 71 4.04 -11.37 12.72
CA TYR A 71 4.70 -11.17 11.43
C TYR A 71 6.17 -11.51 11.56
N GLN A 72 6.75 -11.99 10.46
CA GLN A 72 8.15 -12.36 10.35
C GLN A 72 8.76 -11.72 9.11
N GLU A 73 10.08 -11.59 9.08
CA GLU A 73 10.79 -11.15 7.87
C GLU A 73 10.48 -12.10 6.71
N GLY A 74 10.04 -11.53 5.58
CA GLY A 74 9.56 -12.27 4.40
C GLY A 74 8.06 -12.53 4.35
N ASP A 75 7.28 -12.18 5.37
CA ASP A 75 5.83 -12.29 5.32
C ASP A 75 5.21 -11.22 4.41
N GLN A 76 4.04 -11.53 3.87
CA GLN A 76 3.24 -10.58 3.10
C GLN A 76 2.11 -10.01 3.93
N LEU A 77 2.09 -8.69 3.99
CA LEU A 77 1.12 -7.91 4.73
C LEU A 77 0.30 -7.08 3.74
N VAL A 78 -0.91 -6.74 4.17
CA VAL A 78 -1.70 -5.71 3.50
C VAL A 78 -1.64 -4.48 4.37
N VAL A 79 -1.08 -3.39 3.83
CA VAL A 79 -0.98 -2.10 4.52
C VAL A 79 -1.94 -1.11 3.92
N GLU A 80 -2.57 -0.31 4.76
CA GLU A 80 -3.42 0.81 4.37
C GLU A 80 -2.63 2.10 4.61
N LEU A 81 -2.60 3.00 3.62
CA LEU A 81 -1.92 4.30 3.75
C LEU A 81 -2.78 5.35 4.45
#